data_AF-A0A167MEX0-F1
#
_entry.id   AF-A0A167MEX0-F1
#
_cell.length_a   1.000
_cell.length_b   1.000
_cell.length_c   1.000
_cell.angle_alpha   90.00
_cell.angle_beta   90.00
_cell.angle_gamma   90.00
#
_symmetry.space_group_name_H-M   'P 1'
#
loop_
_entity.id
_entity.type
_entity.pdbx_description
1 polymer ?
#
loop_
_entity_poly.entity_id
_entity_poly.type
_entity_poly.pdbx_seq_one_letter_code
_entity_poly.pdbx_strand_id
1 'polypeptide(L)'
;MDEEVEYPRMLQVSQIPPVFFFYGVTSLTSLLSSFATAVADLIDPLYPHVLKLTPCHNVWQRFLRSHLCWLPSSVQTFIQRWWPRYALPDCVVLKKLQKPEYTDVFENEQAMYKKLGAARGRLVPYFYGEARCSDGTRASLISYLPWPTVLRQPAPRLTLEAFKDRIEVAIDAMAQFGVLYSDPKLNNILLANEAGEGNEAKETRIMFIDLEWVYEPEPEKAVILQYLSIMGFVRQYQRYLRVLEQENDEPWFWMTSV
;
A
#
# COMPACT_ATOMS: atom_id res chain seq x y z
N MET A 1 9.30 5.72 28.56
CA MET A 1 7.89 5.66 28.98
C MET A 1 7.11 5.64 27.69
N ASP A 2 6.78 4.44 27.21
CA ASP A 2 5.96 4.27 26.02
C ASP A 2 4.51 4.54 26.46
N GLU A 3 3.96 5.68 26.04
CA GLU A 3 2.52 5.88 26.09
C GLU A 3 1.90 4.82 25.18
N GLU A 4 1.14 3.90 25.77
CA GLU A 4 0.36 2.90 25.05
C GLU A 4 -0.67 3.66 24.21
N VAL A 5 -0.38 3.85 22.92
CA VAL A 5 -1.26 4.59 22.01
C VAL A 5 -2.55 3.80 21.85
N GLU A 6 -3.58 4.15 22.62
CA GLU A 6 -4.91 3.57 22.53
C GLU A 6 -5.55 4.01 21.20
N TYR A 7 -5.73 3.06 20.28
CA TYR A 7 -6.36 3.33 18.98
C TYR A 7 -7.80 2.79 18.94
N PRO A 8 -8.72 3.46 18.20
CA PRO A 8 -10.10 3.02 18.14
C PRO A 8 -10.20 1.70 17.37
N ARG A 9 -10.70 0.64 18.01
CA ARG A 9 -10.96 -0.67 17.36
C ARG A 9 -12.10 -0.63 16.35
N MET A 10 -12.96 0.38 16.41
CA MET A 10 -14.05 0.58 15.46
C MET A 10 -13.91 1.97 14.83
N LEU A 11 -13.81 2.02 13.50
CA LEU A 11 -13.70 3.27 12.75
C LEU A 11 -14.89 3.41 11.81
N GLN A 12 -15.50 4.59 11.84
CA GLN A 12 -16.43 5.03 10.81
C GLN A 12 -15.65 5.82 9.78
N VAL A 13 -15.68 5.33 8.55
CA VAL A 13 -14.97 5.92 7.42
C VAL A 13 -15.97 6.34 6.36
N SER A 14 -15.94 7.60 5.96
CA SER A 14 -16.66 8.06 4.76
C SER A 14 -15.70 8.12 3.59
N GLN A 15 -16.07 7.47 2.48
CA GLN A 15 -15.36 7.67 1.22
C GLN A 15 -15.80 8.99 0.59
N ILE A 16 -14.84 9.78 0.12
CA ILE A 16 -15.12 11.02 -0.59
C ILE A 16 -15.32 10.65 -2.07
N PRO A 17 -16.53 10.81 -2.64
CA PRO A 17 -16.73 10.55 -4.06
C PRO A 17 -15.88 11.53 -4.88
N PRO A 18 -15.43 11.14 -6.10
CA PRO A 18 -14.75 12.08 -6.98
C PRO A 18 -15.64 13.29 -7.25
N VAL A 19 -15.12 14.50 -7.01
CA VAL A 19 -15.86 15.76 -7.20
C VAL A 19 -16.02 16.00 -8.70
N PHE A 20 -17.26 16.04 -9.17
CA PHE A 20 -17.58 16.49 -10.53
C PHE A 20 -18.11 17.92 -10.47
N PHE A 21 -17.41 18.85 -11.13
CA PHE A 21 -17.99 20.13 -11.51
C PHE A 21 -18.93 19.87 -12.69
N PHE A 22 -20.20 19.59 -12.41
CA PHE A 22 -21.24 19.86 -13.40
C PHE A 22 -21.45 21.37 -13.44
N TYR A 23 -21.24 21.98 -14.61
CA TYR A 23 -21.60 23.37 -14.87
C TYR A 23 -23.04 23.61 -14.40
N GLY A 24 -23.22 24.37 -13.32
CA GLY A 24 -24.53 24.94 -12.94
C GLY A 24 -25.26 24.40 -11.71
N VAL A 25 -24.68 23.50 -10.89
CA VAL A 25 -25.31 23.13 -9.59
C VAL A 25 -24.29 23.14 -8.46
N THR A 26 -24.52 23.99 -7.46
CA THR A 26 -23.76 24.04 -6.22
C THR A 26 -23.90 22.73 -5.44
N SER A 27 -22.81 21.96 -5.41
CA SER A 27 -22.42 20.97 -4.38
C SER A 27 -23.48 19.95 -3.91
N LEU A 28 -23.73 18.92 -4.72
CA LEU A 28 -24.37 17.65 -4.31
C LEU A 28 -23.40 16.67 -3.62
N THR A 29 -22.31 17.16 -3.01
CA THR A 29 -21.25 16.30 -2.44
C THR A 29 -21.64 15.62 -1.12
N SER A 30 -22.65 16.13 -0.40
CA SER A 30 -23.04 15.58 0.91
C SER A 30 -23.99 14.38 0.85
N LEU A 31 -24.73 14.18 -0.25
CA LEU A 31 -25.73 13.12 -0.37
C LEU A 31 -25.16 11.76 -0.79
N LEU A 32 -23.89 11.71 -1.21
CA LEU A 32 -23.22 10.49 -1.69
C LEU A 32 -22.10 10.01 -0.76
N SER A 33 -21.89 10.64 0.40
CA SER A 33 -20.92 10.16 1.38
C SER A 33 -21.44 8.86 1.99
N SER A 34 -20.96 7.73 1.49
CA SER A 34 -21.27 6.43 2.08
C SER A 34 -20.37 6.21 3.29
N PHE A 35 -20.98 6.10 4.47
CA PHE A 35 -20.28 5.68 5.69
C PHE A 35 -20.15 4.16 5.71
N ALA A 36 -18.97 3.68 6.08
CA ALA A 36 -18.70 2.28 6.38
C ALA A 36 -18.14 2.18 7.80
N THR A 37 -18.69 1.24 8.57
CA THR A 37 -18.11 0.84 9.86
C THR A 37 -17.14 -0.30 9.61
N ALA A 38 -15.93 -0.21 10.17
CA ALA A 38 -14.91 -1.24 10.05
C ALA A 38 -14.26 -1.51 11.41
N VAL A 39 -13.82 -2.74 11.60
CA VAL A 39 -12.88 -3.09 12.68
C VAL A 39 -11.48 -2.69 12.23
N ALA A 40 -10.75 -1.99 13.08
CA ALA A 40 -9.40 -1.52 12.81
C ALA A 40 -8.37 -2.26 13.66
N ASP A 41 -7.42 -2.90 13.00
CA ASP A 41 -6.29 -3.59 13.61
C ASP A 41 -4.99 -2.88 13.23
N LEU A 42 -4.05 -2.83 14.17
CA LEU A 42 -2.71 -2.31 13.91
C LEU A 42 -1.93 -3.30 13.02
N ILE A 43 -1.34 -2.82 11.93
CA ILE A 43 -0.45 -3.66 11.10
C ILE A 43 0.94 -3.74 11.72
N ASP A 44 1.42 -2.59 12.19
CA ASP A 44 2.75 -2.45 12.77
C ASP A 44 2.72 -1.38 13.87
N PRO A 45 3.16 -1.71 15.10
CA PRO A 45 3.26 -0.74 16.19
C PRO A 45 4.09 0.51 15.87
N LEU A 46 5.06 0.41 14.96
CA LEU A 46 5.90 1.54 14.55
C LEU A 46 5.15 2.55 13.67
N TYR A 47 4.02 2.15 13.08
CA TYR A 47 3.22 2.97 12.17
C TYR A 47 1.77 3.05 12.63
N PRO A 48 1.48 3.74 13.75
CA PRO A 48 0.14 3.78 14.35
C PRO A 48 -0.92 4.46 13.48
N HIS A 49 -0.49 5.19 12.46
CA HIS A 49 -1.35 5.82 11.46
C HIS A 49 -1.73 4.89 10.31
N VAL A 50 -1.15 3.68 10.23
CA VAL A 50 -1.41 2.67 9.20
C VAL A 50 -2.18 1.51 9.82
N LEU A 51 -3.47 1.43 9.48
CA LEU A 51 -4.41 0.48 10.08
C LEU A 51 -4.92 -0.50 9.03
N LYS A 52 -5.09 -1.75 9.41
CA LYS A 52 -5.85 -2.74 8.67
C LYS A 52 -7.32 -2.56 9.03
N LEU A 53 -8.15 -2.25 8.04
CA LEU A 53 -9.59 -2.19 8.21
C LEU A 53 -10.25 -3.43 7.63
N THR A 54 -11.08 -4.06 8.46
CA THR A 54 -11.99 -5.12 8.07
C THR A 54 -13.41 -4.55 8.10
N PRO A 55 -14.01 -4.17 6.94
CA PRO A 55 -15.35 -3.59 6.93
C PRO A 55 -16.39 -4.57 7.49
N CYS A 56 -17.29 -4.06 8.32
CA CYS A 56 -18.41 -4.82 8.85
C CYS A 56 -19.46 -4.99 7.73
N HIS A 57 -19.32 -6.03 6.93
CA HIS A 57 -20.29 -6.37 5.90
C HIS A 57 -21.49 -7.12 6.51
N ASN A 58 -22.68 -6.58 6.30
CA ASN A 58 -23.93 -7.30 6.56
C ASN A 58 -24.18 -8.37 5.46
N VAL A 59 -25.03 -9.36 5.77
CA VAL A 59 -25.30 -10.52 4.90
C VAL A 59 -25.64 -10.11 3.45
N TRP A 60 -26.42 -9.02 3.31
CA TRP A 60 -26.77 -8.45 2.01
C TRP A 60 -25.57 -7.92 1.21
N GLN A 61 -24.59 -7.28 1.86
CA GLN A 61 -23.37 -6.80 1.20
C GLN A 61 -22.51 -7.96 0.70
N ARG A 62 -22.40 -9.05 1.48
CA ARG A 62 -21.69 -10.26 1.05
C ARG A 62 -22.37 -10.89 -0.17
N PHE A 63 -23.70 -10.93 -0.17
CA PHE A 63 -24.49 -11.43 -1.30
C PHE A 63 -24.31 -10.56 -2.56
N LEU A 64 -24.46 -9.24 -2.46
CA LEU A 64 -24.24 -8.35 -3.62
C LEU A 64 -22.82 -8.49 -4.18
N ARG A 65 -21.83 -8.66 -3.31
CA ARG A 65 -20.42 -8.78 -3.72
C ARG A 65 -20.11 -10.12 -4.40
N SER A 66 -20.71 -11.22 -3.94
CA SER A 66 -20.55 -12.52 -4.62
C SER A 66 -21.19 -12.54 -6.01
N HIS A 67 -22.16 -11.68 -6.27
CA HIS A 67 -22.82 -11.55 -7.58
C HIS A 67 -22.20 -10.43 -8.43
N LEU A 68 -21.52 -9.46 -7.83
CA LEU A 68 -20.83 -8.38 -8.54
C LEU A 68 -19.78 -8.90 -9.52
N CYS A 69 -19.04 -9.95 -9.16
CA CYS A 69 -18.05 -10.56 -10.06
C CYS A 69 -18.68 -11.26 -11.27
N TRP A 70 -19.99 -11.50 -11.27
CA TRP A 70 -20.73 -12.08 -12.41
C TRP A 70 -21.27 -11.00 -13.36
N LEU A 71 -21.21 -9.73 -12.97
CA LEU A 71 -21.68 -8.63 -13.81
C LEU A 71 -20.63 -8.25 -14.86
N PRO A 72 -21.04 -7.75 -16.04
CA PRO A 72 -20.12 -7.21 -17.04
C PRO A 72 -19.24 -6.10 -16.46
N SER A 73 -18.00 -5.99 -16.95
CA SER A 73 -17.01 -5.02 -16.44
C SER A 73 -17.52 -3.57 -16.43
N SER A 74 -18.37 -3.19 -17.38
CA SER A 74 -19.00 -1.87 -17.44
C SER A 74 -19.90 -1.59 -16.23
N VAL A 75 -20.67 -2.59 -15.79
CA VAL A 75 -21.57 -2.50 -14.64
C VAL A 75 -20.77 -2.52 -13.33
N GLN A 76 -19.73 -3.36 -13.25
CA GLN A 76 -18.81 -3.35 -12.10
C GLN A 76 -18.16 -1.97 -11.94
N THR A 77 -17.69 -1.38 -13.04
CA THR A 77 -17.10 -0.03 -13.04
C THR A 77 -18.13 1.03 -12.62
N PHE A 78 -19.39 0.89 -13.06
CA PHE A 78 -20.46 1.79 -12.64
C PHE A 78 -20.75 1.67 -11.13
N ILE A 79 -20.88 0.45 -10.60
CA ILE A 79 -21.14 0.23 -9.16
C ILE A 79 -19.95 0.71 -8.33
N GLN A 80 -18.71 0.44 -8.76
CA GLN A 80 -17.50 0.96 -8.13
C GLN A 80 -17.47 2.49 -8.10
N ARG A 81 -17.99 3.14 -9.14
CA ARG A 81 -18.01 4.61 -9.27
C ARG A 81 -19.08 5.27 -8.41
N TRP A 82 -20.26 4.68 -8.30
CA TRP A 82 -21.42 5.30 -7.63
C TRP A 82 -21.67 4.79 -6.21
N TRP A 83 -21.20 3.57 -5.90
CA TRP A 83 -21.42 2.88 -4.63
C TRP A 83 -20.12 2.23 -4.14
N PRO A 84 -19.07 3.03 -3.90
CA PRO A 84 -17.73 2.51 -3.62
C PRO A 84 -17.67 1.66 -2.35
N ARG A 85 -18.59 1.89 -1.39
CA ARG A 85 -18.81 1.02 -0.21
C ARG A 85 -18.98 -0.46 -0.55
N TYR A 86 -19.68 -0.78 -1.64
CA TYR A 86 -19.99 -2.16 -2.03
C TYR A 86 -18.88 -2.79 -2.87
N ALA A 87 -17.94 -1.96 -3.33
CA ALA A 87 -16.79 -2.37 -4.12
C ALA A 87 -15.52 -2.57 -3.28
N LEU A 88 -15.50 -2.13 -2.02
CA LEU A 88 -14.35 -2.35 -1.15
C LEU A 88 -14.16 -3.84 -0.86
N PRO A 89 -12.91 -4.33 -0.84
CA PRO A 89 -12.59 -5.69 -0.44
C PRO A 89 -12.83 -5.90 1.07
N ASP A 90 -12.78 -7.16 1.51
CA ASP A 90 -13.02 -7.53 2.93
C ASP A 90 -11.93 -7.00 3.86
N CYS A 91 -10.81 -6.55 3.27
CA CYS A 91 -9.72 -5.96 4.01
C CYS A 91 -9.06 -4.85 3.18
N VAL A 92 -8.90 -3.68 3.79
CA VAL A 92 -8.17 -2.55 3.22
C VAL A 92 -7.16 -2.01 4.23
N VAL A 93 -6.16 -1.29 3.75
CA VAL A 93 -5.27 -0.46 4.56
C VAL A 93 -5.83 0.95 4.58
N LEU A 94 -5.96 1.51 5.78
CA LEU A 94 -6.25 2.91 6.03
C LEU A 94 -4.97 3.57 6.51
N LYS A 95 -4.42 4.48 5.71
CA LYS A 95 -3.26 5.30 6.08
C LYS A 95 -3.75 6.71 6.40
N LYS A 96 -3.77 7.07 7.69
CA LYS A 96 -4.19 8.39 8.16
C LYS A 96 -3.11 9.44 7.87
N LEU A 97 -3.53 10.66 7.58
CA LEU A 97 -2.67 11.83 7.63
C LEU A 97 -2.20 12.00 9.09
N GLN A 98 -0.89 11.86 9.32
CA GLN A 98 -0.32 11.89 10.68
C GLN A 98 -0.45 13.27 11.31
N LYS A 99 -0.07 14.31 10.57
CA LYS A 99 -0.06 15.70 11.03
C LYS A 99 -0.32 16.64 9.85
N PRO A 100 -0.87 17.85 10.10
CA PRO A 100 -1.15 18.81 9.04
C PRO A 100 0.06 19.18 8.17
N GLU A 101 1.27 19.24 8.75
CA GLU A 101 2.52 19.54 8.05
C GLU A 101 2.93 18.47 7.02
N TYR A 102 2.37 17.26 7.10
CA TYR A 102 2.65 16.18 6.14
C TYR A 102 1.64 16.13 4.99
N THR A 103 0.80 17.16 4.84
CA THR A 103 -0.22 17.21 3.79
C THR A 103 0.38 17.07 2.39
N ASP A 104 1.50 17.74 2.10
CA ASP A 104 2.12 17.69 0.77
C ASP A 104 2.59 16.29 0.41
N VAL A 105 3.21 15.60 1.37
CA VAL A 105 3.71 14.23 1.20
C VAL A 105 2.55 13.23 1.05
N PHE A 106 1.48 13.43 1.82
CA PHE A 106 0.25 12.66 1.73
C PHE A 106 -0.45 12.84 0.37
N GLU A 107 -0.55 14.07 -0.12
CA GLU A 107 -1.15 14.38 -1.43
C GLU A 107 -0.28 13.89 -2.59
N ASN A 108 1.04 13.97 -2.45
CA ASN A 108 1.98 13.37 -3.40
C ASN A 108 1.77 11.85 -3.50
N GLU A 109 1.69 11.14 -2.37
CA GLU A 109 1.44 9.70 -2.38
C GLU A 109 0.14 9.36 -3.14
N GLN A 110 -0.95 10.09 -2.88
CA GLN A 110 -2.21 9.91 -3.61
C GLN A 110 -2.07 10.19 -5.12
N ALA A 111 -1.33 11.23 -5.50
CA ALA A 111 -1.06 11.57 -6.89
C ALA A 111 -0.26 10.45 -7.58
N MET A 112 0.74 9.89 -6.91
CA MET A 112 1.57 8.80 -7.43
C MET A 112 0.76 7.52 -7.60
N TYR A 113 -0.13 7.18 -6.67
CA TYR A 113 -1.08 6.07 -6.86
C TYR A 113 -1.99 6.27 -8.08
N LYS A 114 -2.50 7.48 -8.30
CA LYS A 114 -3.34 7.79 -9.47
C LYS A 114 -2.55 7.67 -10.78
N LYS A 115 -1.33 8.20 -10.81
CA LYS A 115 -0.43 8.14 -11.98
C LYS A 115 -0.05 6.70 -12.33
N LEU A 116 0.22 5.88 -11.31
CA LEU A 116 0.52 4.45 -11.46
C LEU A 116 -0.74 3.57 -11.57
N GLY A 117 -1.90 4.15 -11.84
CA GLY A 117 -3.18 3.44 -11.89
C GLY A 117 -3.20 2.28 -12.89
N ALA A 118 -2.46 2.37 -14.00
CA ALA A 118 -2.32 1.27 -14.96
C ALA A 118 -1.42 0.12 -14.46
N ALA A 119 -0.60 0.35 -13.44
CA ALA A 119 0.28 -0.63 -12.81
C ALA A 119 -0.26 -1.20 -11.49
N ARG A 120 -1.47 -0.78 -11.08
CA ARG A 120 -2.12 -1.25 -9.84
C ARG A 120 -2.30 -2.77 -9.83
N GLY A 121 -2.13 -3.39 -8.68
CA GLY A 121 -2.19 -4.83 -8.50
C GLY A 121 -0.98 -5.61 -9.04
N ARG A 122 -0.04 -4.93 -9.72
CA ARG A 122 1.21 -5.52 -10.23
C ARG A 122 2.44 -4.87 -9.59
N LEU A 123 2.56 -3.55 -9.72
CA LEU A 123 3.71 -2.78 -9.25
C LEU A 123 3.42 -1.98 -7.97
N VAL A 124 2.16 -1.55 -7.81
CA VAL A 124 1.66 -0.85 -6.62
C VAL A 124 0.31 -1.43 -6.20
N PRO A 125 -0.08 -1.32 -4.92
CA PRO A 125 -1.42 -1.65 -4.46
C PRO A 125 -2.56 -0.94 -5.20
N TYR A 126 -3.78 -1.44 -5.05
CA TYR A 126 -4.96 -0.69 -5.47
C TYR A 126 -5.19 0.48 -4.52
N PHE A 127 -5.28 1.68 -5.07
CA PHE A 127 -5.73 2.86 -4.34
C PHE A 127 -7.23 3.07 -4.59
N TYR A 128 -8.03 2.97 -3.53
CA TYR A 128 -9.49 3.13 -3.57
C TYR A 128 -9.94 4.59 -3.43
N GLY A 129 -9.03 5.50 -3.07
CA GLY A 129 -9.30 6.91 -2.93
C GLY A 129 -9.09 7.44 -1.51
N GLU A 130 -9.49 8.68 -1.32
CA GLU A 130 -9.45 9.35 -0.02
C GLU A 130 -10.72 9.06 0.79
N ALA A 131 -10.51 8.95 2.09
CA ALA A 131 -11.50 8.75 3.12
C ALA A 131 -11.35 9.80 4.22
N ARG A 132 -12.41 9.98 5.00
CA ARG A 132 -12.38 10.77 6.22
C ARG A 132 -12.83 9.92 7.41
N CYS A 133 -12.03 9.96 8.48
CA CYS A 133 -12.33 9.32 9.76
C CYS A 133 -13.38 10.13 10.53
N SER A 134 -13.99 9.54 11.57
CA SER A 134 -15.01 10.19 12.41
C SER A 134 -14.52 11.44 13.15
N ASP A 135 -13.23 11.50 13.45
CA ASP A 135 -12.52 12.67 14.02
C ASP A 135 -12.22 13.75 12.97
N GLY A 136 -12.60 13.54 11.71
CA GLY A 136 -12.33 14.45 10.60
C GLY A 136 -10.98 14.22 9.92
N THR A 137 -10.13 13.30 10.41
CA THR A 137 -8.81 13.03 9.86
C THR A 137 -8.90 12.45 8.44
N ARG A 138 -8.14 13.02 7.50
CA ARG A 138 -8.01 12.49 6.13
C ARG A 138 -7.23 11.19 6.13
N ALA A 139 -7.58 10.26 5.25
CA ALA A 139 -6.90 9.00 5.12
C ALA A 139 -6.94 8.44 3.69
N SER A 140 -5.89 7.72 3.31
CA SER A 140 -5.83 6.98 2.05
C SER A 140 -6.35 5.57 2.27
N LEU A 141 -7.24 5.09 1.39
CA LEU A 141 -7.69 3.70 1.36
C LEU A 141 -6.94 2.93 0.27
N ILE A 142 -6.22 1.89 0.69
CA ILE A 142 -5.32 1.11 -0.14
C ILE A 142 -5.66 -0.38 0.01
N SER A 143 -5.43 -1.23 -0.98
CA SER A 143 -5.63 -2.68 -0.83
C SER A 143 -4.68 -3.26 0.21
N TYR A 144 -5.25 -4.06 1.12
CA TYR A 144 -4.43 -4.89 2.01
C TYR A 144 -3.87 -6.09 1.24
N LEU A 145 -2.58 -6.31 1.40
CA LEU A 145 -1.84 -7.40 0.78
C LEU A 145 -1.11 -8.15 1.90
N PRO A 146 -1.50 -9.40 2.22
CA PRO A 146 -0.90 -10.17 3.31
C PRO A 146 0.45 -10.78 2.90
N TRP A 147 1.27 -9.99 2.22
CA TRP A 147 2.59 -10.38 1.74
C TRP A 147 3.67 -9.85 2.68
N PRO A 148 4.75 -10.60 2.91
CA PRO A 148 5.84 -10.09 3.71
C PRO A 148 6.54 -8.94 2.99
N THR A 149 7.06 -7.99 3.76
CA THR A 149 8.03 -7.03 3.22
C THR A 149 9.38 -7.71 3.01
N VAL A 150 10.26 -7.12 2.20
CA VAL A 150 11.64 -7.62 2.04
C VAL A 150 12.38 -7.66 3.39
N LEU A 151 12.13 -6.67 4.25
CA LEU A 151 12.70 -6.62 5.61
C LEU A 151 12.24 -7.80 6.48
N ARG A 152 10.97 -8.21 6.36
CA ARG A 152 10.34 -9.28 7.16
C ARG A 152 10.16 -10.59 6.40
N GLN A 153 10.91 -10.81 5.33
CA GLN A 153 10.77 -12.01 4.52
C GLN A 153 11.15 -13.26 5.34
N PRO A 154 10.40 -14.36 5.23
CA PRO A 154 10.76 -15.63 5.84
C PRO A 154 11.96 -16.26 5.13
N ALA A 155 12.61 -17.24 5.77
CA ALA A 155 13.59 -18.09 5.09
C ALA A 155 12.87 -19.09 4.14
N PRO A 156 13.48 -19.48 3.01
CA PRO A 156 14.75 -18.96 2.46
C PRO A 156 14.59 -17.54 1.90
N ARG A 157 15.58 -16.68 2.18
CA ARG A 157 15.59 -15.30 1.73
C ARG A 157 16.12 -15.20 0.31
N LEU A 158 15.78 -14.12 -0.39
CA LEU A 158 16.36 -13.86 -1.71
C LEU A 158 17.87 -13.68 -1.59
N THR A 159 18.63 -14.24 -2.53
CA THR A 159 20.04 -13.89 -2.68
C THR A 159 20.17 -12.42 -3.09
N LEU A 160 21.36 -11.84 -2.92
CA LEU A 160 21.60 -10.46 -3.31
C LEU A 160 21.35 -10.25 -4.82
N GLU A 161 21.78 -11.20 -5.64
CA GLU A 161 21.60 -11.22 -7.09
C GLU A 161 20.12 -11.30 -7.45
N ALA A 162 19.39 -12.25 -6.84
CA ALA A 162 17.98 -12.43 -7.12
C ALA A 162 17.12 -11.25 -6.62
N PHE A 163 17.56 -10.52 -5.59
CA PHE A 163 16.92 -9.26 -5.19
C PHE A 163 17.24 -8.14 -6.18
N LYS A 164 18.51 -8.01 -6.60
CA LYS A 164 18.97 -7.02 -7.58
C LYS A 164 18.19 -7.14 -8.89
N ASP A 165 18.10 -8.34 -9.45
CA ASP A 165 17.41 -8.56 -10.73
C ASP A 165 15.93 -8.15 -10.65
N ARG A 166 15.26 -8.44 -9.51
CA ARG A 166 13.86 -8.08 -9.29
C ARG A 166 13.65 -6.59 -9.08
N ILE A 167 14.54 -5.92 -8.34
CA ILE A 167 14.38 -4.48 -8.07
C ILE A 167 14.68 -3.66 -9.32
N GLU A 168 15.62 -4.10 -10.16
CA GLU A 168 15.88 -3.51 -11.48
C GLU A 168 14.61 -3.55 -12.34
N VAL A 169 13.99 -4.72 -12.50
CA VAL A 169 12.74 -4.86 -13.26
C VAL A 169 11.62 -3.97 -12.71
N ALA A 170 11.49 -3.86 -11.40
CA ALA A 170 10.45 -3.05 -10.77
C ALA A 170 10.69 -1.55 -10.92
N ILE A 171 11.94 -1.08 -10.76
CA ILE A 171 12.30 0.33 -10.95
C ILE A 171 12.20 0.72 -12.42
N ASP A 172 12.61 -0.14 -13.35
CA ASP A 172 12.44 0.08 -14.79
C ASP A 172 10.95 0.20 -15.15
N ALA A 173 10.10 -0.63 -14.54
CA ALA A 173 8.66 -0.53 -14.71
C ALA A 173 8.08 0.79 -14.15
N MET A 174 8.60 1.33 -13.04
CA MET A 174 8.22 2.65 -12.54
C MET A 174 8.64 3.76 -13.52
N ALA A 175 9.86 3.66 -14.06
CA ALA A 175 10.40 4.64 -15.00
C ALA A 175 9.60 4.74 -16.30
N GLN A 176 8.96 3.65 -16.75
CA GLN A 176 8.02 3.66 -17.88
C GLN A 176 6.79 4.57 -17.65
N PHE A 177 6.43 4.84 -16.40
CA PHE A 177 5.39 5.81 -16.03
C PHE A 177 5.93 7.22 -15.78
N GLY A 178 7.23 7.45 -16.04
CA GLY A 178 7.89 8.73 -15.83
C GLY A 178 8.10 9.09 -14.36
N VAL A 179 8.16 8.09 -13.47
CA VAL A 179 8.38 8.29 -12.03
C VAL A 179 9.55 7.45 -11.52
N LEU A 180 10.18 7.92 -10.45
CA LEU A 180 11.23 7.19 -9.74
C LEU A 180 10.94 7.12 -8.24
N TYR A 181 11.43 6.04 -7.62
CA TYR A 181 11.29 5.80 -6.20
C TYR A 181 12.58 6.18 -5.46
N SER A 182 12.54 7.09 -4.48
CA SER A 182 13.75 7.58 -3.78
C SER A 182 13.96 7.12 -2.34
N ASP A 183 13.05 6.36 -1.75
CA ASP A 183 13.18 5.90 -0.36
C ASP A 183 13.57 4.41 -0.28
N PRO A 184 14.87 4.05 -0.26
CA PRO A 184 15.32 2.67 -0.44
C PRO A 184 15.08 1.75 0.78
N LYS A 185 13.99 1.96 1.53
CA LYS A 185 13.67 1.16 2.72
C LYS A 185 13.07 -0.18 2.32
N LEU A 186 13.59 -1.25 2.92
CA LEU A 186 13.16 -2.62 2.63
C LEU A 186 11.76 -2.96 3.16
N ASN A 187 11.21 -2.16 4.07
CA ASN A 187 9.82 -2.29 4.50
C ASN A 187 8.82 -1.60 3.55
N ASN A 188 9.30 -0.81 2.58
CA ASN A 188 8.46 -0.22 1.54
C ASN A 188 8.32 -1.12 0.29
N ILE A 189 8.89 -2.32 0.35
CA ILE A 189 8.77 -3.32 -0.71
C ILE A 189 8.09 -4.57 -0.17
N LEU A 190 7.00 -4.97 -0.80
CA LEU A 190 6.35 -6.26 -0.61
C LEU A 190 6.89 -7.30 -1.58
N LEU A 191 7.06 -8.52 -1.07
CA LEU A 191 7.36 -9.72 -1.86
C LEU A 191 6.06 -10.40 -2.24
N ALA A 192 5.53 -10.03 -3.40
CA ALA A 192 4.27 -10.54 -3.89
C ALA A 192 4.44 -11.97 -4.44
N ASN A 193 3.74 -12.92 -3.82
CA ASN A 193 3.65 -14.29 -4.34
C ASN A 193 2.47 -14.36 -5.31
N GLU A 194 2.74 -14.68 -6.56
CA GLU A 194 1.67 -15.08 -7.48
C GLU A 194 1.32 -16.55 -7.19
N ALA A 195 0.08 -16.81 -6.82
CA ALA A 195 -0.42 -18.18 -6.77
C ALA A 195 -0.44 -18.72 -8.20
N GLY A 196 0.46 -19.64 -8.53
CA GLY A 196 0.41 -20.40 -9.76
C GLY A 196 -0.76 -21.39 -9.72
N GLU A 197 -1.37 -21.68 -10.87
CA GLU A 197 -2.17 -22.90 -11.01
C GLU A 197 -1.25 -24.11 -10.77
N GLY A 198 -1.58 -24.92 -9.78
CA GLY A 198 -0.86 -26.15 -9.47
C GLY A 198 0.44 -25.97 -8.68
N ASN A 199 0.37 -25.47 -7.45
CA ASN A 199 1.40 -25.56 -6.38
C ASN A 199 2.88 -25.22 -6.70
N GLU A 200 3.21 -24.78 -7.91
CA GLU A 200 4.53 -24.25 -8.26
C GLU A 200 4.55 -22.77 -7.88
N ALA A 201 5.49 -22.41 -7.00
CA ALA A 201 5.70 -21.02 -6.61
C ALA A 201 6.19 -20.25 -7.84
N LYS A 202 5.29 -19.46 -8.43
CA LYS A 202 5.67 -18.50 -9.47
C LYS A 202 6.61 -17.45 -8.87
N GLU A 203 7.49 -16.91 -9.69
CA GLU A 203 8.51 -15.95 -9.26
C GLU A 203 7.91 -14.83 -8.40
N THR A 204 8.46 -14.66 -7.20
CA THR A 204 8.12 -13.54 -6.32
C THR A 204 8.46 -12.24 -7.01
N ARG A 205 7.48 -11.35 -7.13
CA ARG A 205 7.65 -10.01 -7.73
C ARG A 205 7.72 -8.94 -6.65
N ILE A 206 8.36 -7.83 -6.99
CA ILE A 206 8.44 -6.65 -6.12
C ILE A 206 7.22 -5.75 -6.34
N MET A 207 6.60 -5.34 -5.24
CA MET A 207 5.55 -4.33 -5.24
C MET A 207 5.92 -3.22 -4.26
N PHE A 208 5.82 -1.97 -4.71
CA PHE A 208 6.10 -0.79 -3.89
C PHE A 208 4.87 -0.38 -3.09
N ILE A 209 5.09 -0.08 -1.82
CA ILE A 209 4.12 0.60 -0.95
C ILE A 209 4.73 1.93 -0.49
N ASP A 210 3.93 2.74 0.20
CA ASP A 210 4.37 4.03 0.75
C ASP A 210 4.97 4.95 -0.33
N LEU A 211 4.12 5.51 -1.21
CA LEU A 211 4.60 6.25 -2.40
C LEU A 211 4.93 7.72 -2.13
N GLU A 212 5.14 8.08 -0.87
CA GLU A 212 5.44 9.43 -0.39
C GLU A 212 6.67 10.05 -1.06
N TRP A 213 7.70 9.22 -1.31
CA TRP A 213 8.98 9.61 -1.90
C TRP A 213 9.15 9.12 -3.34
N VAL A 214 8.02 9.01 -4.04
CA VAL A 214 7.99 8.83 -5.50
C VAL A 214 7.80 10.20 -6.16
N TYR A 215 8.58 10.48 -7.19
CA TYR A 215 8.57 11.78 -7.87
C TYR A 215 8.86 11.63 -9.36
N GLU A 216 8.58 12.71 -10.09
CA GLU A 216 8.90 12.83 -11.51
C GLU A 216 10.31 13.44 -11.65
N PRO A 217 11.31 12.69 -12.12
CA PRO A 217 12.64 13.24 -12.28
C PRO A 217 12.70 14.22 -13.46
N GLU A 218 13.66 15.14 -13.41
CA GLU A 218 14.08 15.88 -14.60
C GLU A 218 14.54 14.89 -15.69
N PRO A 219 14.08 15.02 -16.96
CA PRO A 219 14.39 14.06 -18.02
C PRO A 219 15.88 13.81 -18.22
N GLU A 220 16.70 14.85 -18.09
CA GLU A 220 18.17 14.80 -18.25
C GLU A 220 18.86 13.96 -17.16
N LYS A 221 18.24 13.85 -15.98
CA LYS A 221 18.78 13.13 -14.82
C LYS A 221 18.14 11.76 -14.60
N ALA A 222 17.06 11.45 -15.33
CA ALA A 222 16.24 10.26 -15.09
C ALA A 222 17.05 8.96 -15.07
N VAL A 223 17.93 8.75 -16.06
CA VAL A 223 18.76 7.53 -16.16
C VAL A 223 19.71 7.39 -14.96
N ILE A 224 20.36 8.48 -14.56
CA ILE A 224 21.30 8.48 -13.42
C ILE A 224 20.54 8.25 -12.12
N LEU A 225 19.40 8.93 -11.92
CA LEU A 225 18.58 8.79 -10.72
C LEU A 225 17.96 7.39 -10.60
N GLN A 226 17.59 6.77 -11.72
CA GLN A 226 17.13 5.38 -11.79
C GLN A 226 18.22 4.42 -11.31
N TYR A 227 19.44 4.56 -11.83
CA TYR A 227 20.59 3.77 -11.39
C TYR A 227 20.88 3.97 -9.88
N LEU A 228 20.84 5.22 -9.39
CA LEU A 228 21.05 5.52 -7.98
C LEU A 228 19.95 4.93 -7.09
N SER A 229 18.70 4.90 -7.56
CA SER A 229 17.59 4.26 -6.85
C SER A 229 17.83 2.76 -6.67
N ILE A 230 18.16 2.05 -7.77
CA ILE A 230 18.50 0.62 -7.76
C ILE A 230 19.66 0.36 -6.79
N MET A 231 20.75 1.13 -6.90
CA MET A 231 21.91 1.00 -6.01
C MET A 231 21.58 1.29 -4.54
N GLY A 232 20.67 2.21 -4.27
CA GLY A 232 20.15 2.48 -2.94
C GLY A 232 19.52 1.22 -2.32
N PHE A 233 18.59 0.60 -3.04
CA PHE A 233 17.94 -0.63 -2.57
C PHE A 233 18.91 -1.80 -2.43
N VAL A 234 19.77 -2.04 -3.43
CA VAL A 234 20.76 -3.15 -3.39
C VAL A 234 21.69 -2.99 -2.20
N ARG A 235 22.16 -1.77 -1.91
CA ARG A 235 23.02 -1.49 -0.75
C ARG A 235 22.31 -1.74 0.57
N GLN A 236 21.03 -1.33 0.69
CA GLN A 236 20.24 -1.60 1.89
C GLN A 236 20.00 -3.10 2.09
N TYR A 237 19.74 -3.83 1.00
CA TYR A 237 19.56 -5.27 1.05
C TYR A 237 20.84 -6.02 1.44
N GLN A 238 21.98 -5.64 0.86
CA GLN A 238 23.28 -6.19 1.24
C GLN A 238 23.62 -5.92 2.71
N ARG A 239 23.26 -4.74 3.24
CA ARG A 239 23.42 -4.44 4.67
C ARG A 239 22.53 -5.34 5.52
N TYR A 240 21.28 -5.53 5.11
CA TYR A 240 20.33 -6.41 5.80
C TYR A 240 20.83 -7.86 5.87
N LEU A 241 21.32 -8.42 4.76
CA LEU A 241 21.88 -9.78 4.76
C LEU A 241 23.08 -9.92 5.71
N ARG A 242 24.00 -8.95 5.72
CA ARG A 242 25.14 -8.96 6.65
C ARG A 242 24.75 -8.93 8.12
N VAL A 243 23.72 -8.15 8.47
CA VAL A 243 23.22 -8.11 9.86
C VAL A 243 22.65 -9.47 10.25
N LEU A 244 21.90 -10.12 9.37
CA LEU A 244 21.36 -11.45 9.64
C LEU A 244 22.43 -12.53 9.74
N GLU A 245 23.49 -12.47 8.93
CA GLU A 245 24.64 -13.37 9.05
C GLU A 245 25.29 -13.22 10.44
N GLN A 246 25.53 -11.98 10.89
CA GLN A 246 26.07 -11.72 12.22
C GLN A 246 25.15 -12.21 13.35
N GLU A 247 23.84 -12.04 13.23
CA GLU A 247 22.86 -12.56 14.21
C GLU A 247 22.82 -14.09 14.23
N ASN A 248 23.01 -14.75 13.09
CA ASN A 248 23.06 -16.21 13.00
C ASN A 248 24.40 -16.78 13.49
N ASP A 249 25.49 -16.03 13.37
CA ASP A 249 26.83 -16.41 13.82
C ASP A 249 27.04 -16.17 15.33
N GLU A 250 26.23 -15.29 15.96
CA GLU A 250 26.23 -15.00 17.40
C GLU A 250 24.91 -15.43 18.13
N PRO A 251 24.44 -16.69 18.05
CA PRO A 251 23.16 -17.08 18.68
C PRO A 251 23.15 -17.07 20.22
N TRP A 252 24.31 -16.88 20.87
CA TRP A 252 24.52 -17.23 22.28
C TRP A 252 24.57 -16.05 23.26
N PHE A 253 24.50 -14.80 22.80
CA PHE A 253 24.70 -13.64 23.67
C PHE A 253 23.54 -13.35 24.66
N TRP A 254 22.40 -14.07 24.53
CA TRP A 254 21.22 -13.89 25.40
C TRP A 254 21.01 -15.00 26.44
N MET A 255 21.89 -16.01 26.53
CA MET A 255 21.71 -17.16 27.44
C MET A 255 22.48 -17.10 28.76
N THR A 256 23.20 -16.03 29.08
CA THR A 256 23.87 -15.91 30.39
C THR A 256 23.62 -14.56 31.06
N SER A 257 22.54 -14.48 31.82
CA SER A 257 22.49 -13.79 33.10
C SER A 257 21.29 -14.34 33.87
N VAL A 258 21.58 -15.33 34.72
CA VAL A 258 20.73 -15.83 35.81
C VAL A 258 20.71 -14.79 36.92
#